data_AF-A0A318I8B9-F1
#
_entry.id   AF-A0A318I8B9-F1
#
_cell.length_a   1.000
_cell.length_b   1.000
_cell.length_c   1.000
_cell.angle_alpha   90.00
_cell.angle_beta   90.00
_cell.angle_gamma   90.00
#
_symmetry.space_group_name_H-M   'P 1'
#
loop_
_entity.id
_entity.type
_entity.pdbx_description
1 polymer ?
#
loop_
_entity_poly.entity_id
_entity_poly.type
_entity_poly.pdbx_seq_one_letter_code
_entity_poly.pdbx_strand_id
1 'polypeptide(L)'
;MAIADAGLKSTDDVAVIFDNETFYSDVFGDDAAAFRFAELPVKRKPADAVVKALLLGGSQDGVPDGPDTLAVSVRQGERVYILWRGATVPGIAACGADRVAEEQRQECFAKHLPGQKGYLRLASEVQAMVDDVVQ
;
A
#
# COMPACT_ATOMS: atom_id res chain seq x y z
N MET A 1 -10.18 25.93 22.82
CA MET A 1 -9.28 25.47 21.75
C MET A 1 -8.77 24.10 22.16
N ALA A 2 -9.40 23.03 21.67
CA ALA A 2 -9.02 21.67 22.01
C ALA A 2 -8.02 21.20 20.97
N ILE A 3 -6.78 20.99 21.38
CA ILE A 3 -5.77 20.30 20.58
C ILE A 3 -6.04 18.82 20.84
N ALA A 4 -6.60 18.12 19.86
CA ALA A 4 -6.65 16.67 19.90
C ALA A 4 -5.24 16.17 19.60
N ASP A 5 -4.44 16.01 20.66
CA ASP A 5 -3.18 15.29 20.59
C ASP A 5 -3.52 13.80 20.47
N ALA A 6 -3.86 13.38 19.26
CA ALA A 6 -3.86 11.97 18.87
C ALA A 6 -2.40 11.54 18.73
N GLY A 7 -1.63 11.65 19.81
CA GLY A 7 -0.23 11.30 19.86
C GLY A 7 -0.09 9.86 19.41
N LEU A 8 0.61 9.65 18.30
CA LEU A 8 1.10 8.36 17.84
C LEU A 8 2.10 7.86 18.89
N LYS A 9 1.60 7.18 19.92
CA LYS A 9 2.36 6.86 21.15
C LYS A 9 3.19 5.58 21.00
N SER A 10 2.79 4.65 20.12
CA SER A 10 3.50 3.38 19.88
C SER A 10 3.80 3.14 18.39
N THR A 11 4.83 2.31 18.09
CA THR A 11 5.05 1.75 16.75
C THR A 11 3.82 0.98 16.24
N ASP A 12 3.10 0.33 17.15
CA ASP A 12 1.92 -0.47 16.82
C ASP A 12 0.77 0.42 16.31
N ASP A 13 0.57 1.59 16.91
CA ASP A 13 -0.46 2.54 16.48
C ASP A 13 -0.20 3.01 15.05
N VAL A 14 1.08 3.23 14.71
CA VAL A 14 1.49 3.66 13.37
C VAL A 14 1.35 2.52 12.36
N ALA A 15 1.67 1.28 12.73
CA ALA A 15 1.48 0.13 11.86
C ALA A 15 -0.01 -0.06 11.51
N VAL A 16 -0.90 0.10 12.49
CA VAL A 16 -2.36 0.06 12.28
C VAL A 16 -2.83 1.14 11.31
N ILE A 17 -2.30 2.37 11.44
CA ILE A 17 -2.63 3.46 10.51
C ILE A 17 -2.17 3.13 9.09
N PHE A 18 -0.96 2.60 8.94
CA PHE A 18 -0.45 2.21 7.62
C PHE A 18 -1.19 1.03 6.99
N ASP A 19 -1.97 0.27 7.77
CA ASP A 19 -2.87 -0.79 7.27
C ASP A 19 -4.27 -0.29 6.90
N ASN A 20 -4.60 0.98 7.18
CA ASN A 20 -5.91 1.56 6.90
C ASN A 20 -5.96 2.20 5.50
N GLU A 21 -6.86 1.72 4.65
CA GLU A 21 -7.07 2.27 3.29
C GLU A 21 -7.52 3.73 3.30
N THR A 22 -8.37 4.14 4.26
CA THR A 22 -8.84 5.53 4.38
C THR A 22 -7.69 6.51 4.57
N PHE A 23 -6.62 6.10 5.25
CA PHE A 23 -5.42 6.93 5.40
C PHE A 23 -4.81 7.27 4.03
N TYR A 24 -4.77 6.32 3.09
CA TYR A 24 -4.21 6.57 1.76
C TYR A 24 -5.17 7.39 0.88
N SER A 25 -6.48 7.18 0.99
CA SER A 25 -7.47 8.03 0.32
C SER A 25 -7.29 9.50 0.71
N ASP A 26 -7.12 9.77 2.01
CA ASP A 26 -6.92 11.13 2.54
C ASP A 26 -5.57 11.73 2.11
N VAL A 27 -4.50 10.91 2.06
CA VAL A 27 -3.15 11.36 1.66
C VAL A 27 -3.05 11.65 0.17
N PHE A 28 -3.70 10.85 -0.69
CA PHE A 28 -3.65 11.06 -2.15
C PHE A 28 -4.52 12.24 -2.60
N GLY A 29 -5.68 12.44 -1.95
CA GLY A 29 -6.48 13.65 -2.10
C GLY A 29 -7.06 13.88 -3.50
N ASP A 30 -7.24 12.82 -4.29
CA ASP A 30 -7.70 12.86 -5.69
C ASP A 30 -9.17 12.43 -5.88
N ASP A 31 -9.97 12.60 -4.82
CA ASP A 31 -11.39 12.19 -4.72
C ASP A 31 -11.63 10.68 -4.95
N ALA A 32 -10.59 9.86 -5.08
CA ALA A 32 -10.68 8.41 -5.21
C ALA A 32 -10.46 7.70 -3.87
N ALA A 33 -11.20 6.62 -3.65
CA ALA A 33 -10.90 5.70 -2.55
C ALA A 33 -9.70 4.83 -2.94
N ALA A 34 -8.76 4.65 -2.01
CA ALA A 34 -7.66 3.72 -2.16
C ALA A 34 -8.09 2.30 -1.75
N PHE A 35 -7.79 1.32 -2.59
CA PHE A 35 -8.05 -0.10 -2.34
C PHE A 35 -6.74 -0.87 -2.31
N ARG A 36 -6.49 -1.65 -1.25
CA ARG A 36 -5.27 -2.43 -1.06
C ARG A 36 -5.37 -3.78 -1.76
N PHE A 37 -4.61 -3.96 -2.84
CA PHE A 37 -4.55 -5.24 -3.56
C PHE A 37 -3.49 -6.18 -3.01
N ALA A 38 -2.40 -5.66 -2.45
CA ALA A 38 -1.38 -6.47 -1.80
C ALA A 38 -0.47 -5.64 -0.87
N GLU A 39 0.11 -6.32 0.11
CA GLU A 39 1.34 -5.89 0.76
C GLU A 39 2.52 -6.57 0.08
N LEU A 40 3.56 -5.79 -0.25
CA LEU A 40 4.77 -6.26 -0.91
C LEU A 40 5.89 -6.44 0.13
N PRO A 41 6.74 -7.48 -0.02
CA PRO A 41 7.79 -7.75 0.94
C PRO A 41 8.92 -6.72 0.83
N VAL A 42 9.35 -6.19 1.99
CA VAL A 42 10.54 -5.36 2.15
C VAL A 42 11.55 -6.13 2.99
N LYS A 43 12.75 -6.34 2.45
CA LYS A 43 13.79 -7.19 3.07
C LYS A 43 14.66 -6.45 4.06
N ARG A 44 14.94 -5.16 3.81
CA ARG A 44 15.79 -4.33 4.66
C ARG A 44 14.97 -3.21 5.27
N LYS A 45 14.98 -3.15 6.60
CA LYS A 45 14.48 -2.02 7.39
C LYS A 45 15.23 -1.97 8.73
N PRO A 46 15.47 -0.77 9.31
CA PRO A 46 16.02 -0.60 10.64
C PRO A 46 15.11 -1.25 11.68
N ALA A 47 15.70 -1.66 12.79
CA ALA A 47 14.97 -2.31 13.87
C ALA A 47 13.90 -1.38 14.49
N ASP A 48 14.10 -0.07 14.41
CA ASP A 48 13.21 0.97 14.93
C ASP A 48 12.23 1.53 13.89
N ALA A 49 12.24 0.99 12.65
CA ALA A 49 11.38 1.46 11.59
C ALA A 49 10.11 0.60 11.42
N VAL A 50 8.96 1.28 11.31
CA VAL A 50 7.73 0.65 10.83
C VAL A 50 7.65 0.92 9.33
N VAL A 51 7.59 -0.13 8.53
CA VAL A 51 7.55 -0.03 7.06
C VAL A 51 6.39 -0.85 6.54
N LYS A 52 5.57 -0.23 5.69
CA LYS A 52 4.52 -0.88 4.90
C LYS A 52 4.71 -0.50 3.44
N ALA A 53 4.81 -1.52 2.58
CA ALA A 53 4.87 -1.35 1.15
C ALA A 53 3.59 -1.95 0.55
N LEU A 54 2.76 -1.12 -0.05
CA LEU A 54 1.45 -1.50 -0.54
C LEU A 54 1.37 -1.32 -2.05
N LEU A 55 0.59 -2.20 -2.66
CA LEU A 55 0.13 -2.07 -4.02
C LEU A 55 -1.37 -1.71 -3.95
N LEU A 56 -1.68 -0.49 -4.36
CA LEU A 56 -2.99 0.15 -4.24
C LEU A 56 -3.61 0.40 -5.62
N GLY A 57 -4.94 0.46 -5.67
CA GLY A 57 -5.68 1.01 -6.81
C GLY A 57 -6.63 2.11 -6.34
N GLY A 58 -6.73 3.20 -7.11
CA GLY A 58 -7.67 4.29 -6.87
C GLY A 58 -8.97 4.12 -7.67
N SER A 59 -10.12 4.37 -7.06
CA SER A 59 -11.41 4.41 -7.78
C SER A 59 -12.48 5.20 -7.03
N GLN A 60 -13.39 5.84 -7.78
CA GLN A 60 -14.60 6.50 -7.23
C GLN A 60 -15.83 5.59 -7.26
N ASP A 61 -15.79 4.52 -8.05
CA ASP A 61 -16.97 3.72 -8.42
C ASP A 61 -17.02 2.33 -7.76
N GLY A 62 -16.06 2.01 -6.88
CA GLY A 62 -15.90 0.69 -6.26
C GLY A 62 -14.52 0.09 -6.52
N VAL A 63 -14.27 -1.15 -6.08
CA VAL A 63 -12.94 -1.77 -6.19
C VAL A 63 -12.51 -1.87 -7.66
N PRO A 64 -11.37 -1.28 -8.08
CA PRO A 64 -10.95 -1.29 -9.47
C PRO A 64 -10.55 -2.69 -9.95
N ASP A 65 -10.36 -2.86 -11.26
CA ASP A 65 -9.94 -4.14 -11.85
C ASP A 65 -8.54 -4.58 -11.41
N GLY A 66 -7.73 -3.63 -10.94
CA GLY A 66 -6.40 -3.90 -10.44
C GLY A 66 -5.75 -2.65 -9.86
N PRO A 67 -4.56 -2.83 -9.27
CA PRO A 67 -3.80 -1.74 -8.71
C PRO A 67 -3.01 -0.98 -9.78
N ASP A 68 -2.78 0.28 -9.51
CA ASP A 68 -2.05 1.21 -10.38
C ASP A 68 -1.03 2.05 -9.61
N THR A 69 -0.89 1.84 -8.30
CA THR A 69 -0.09 2.70 -7.42
C THR A 69 0.77 1.86 -6.49
N LEU A 70 2.08 2.13 -6.49
CA LEU A 70 2.98 1.65 -5.44
C LEU A 70 3.06 2.71 -4.35
N ALA A 71 2.84 2.32 -3.11
CA ALA A 71 2.94 3.17 -1.94
C ALA A 71 3.89 2.57 -0.91
N VAL A 72 4.72 3.41 -0.30
CA VAL A 72 5.61 3.05 0.80
C VAL A 72 5.40 4.03 1.94
N SER A 73 5.03 3.49 3.09
CA SER A 73 4.84 4.21 4.34
C SER A 73 5.92 3.79 5.32
N VAL A 74 6.71 4.76 5.78
CA VAL A 74 7.83 4.53 6.71
C VAL A 74 7.67 5.44 7.91
N ARG A 75 7.70 4.86 9.11
CA ARG A 75 7.96 5.60 10.33
C ARG A 75 9.40 5.34 10.75
N GLN A 76 10.18 6.40 10.92
CA GLN A 76 11.54 6.33 11.44
C GLN A 76 11.70 7.40 12.52
N GLY A 77 11.97 6.96 13.76
CA GLY A 77 11.91 7.83 14.94
C GLY A 77 10.55 8.54 15.07
N GLU A 78 10.57 9.86 15.07
CA GLU A 78 9.37 10.72 15.23
C GLU A 78 8.75 11.15 13.89
N ARG A 79 9.32 10.73 12.75
CA ARG A 79 8.87 11.15 11.43
C ARG A 79 8.15 10.04 10.69
N VAL A 80 7.14 10.43 9.92
CA VAL A 80 6.41 9.57 8.99
C VAL A 80 6.67 10.08 7.58
N TYR A 81 7.05 9.17 6.69
CA TYR A 81 7.32 9.41 5.28
C TYR A 81 6.38 8.55 4.46
N ILE A 82 5.64 9.17 3.55
CA ILE A 82 4.76 8.48 2.61
C ILE A 82 5.26 8.79 1.20
N LEU A 83 5.60 7.76 0.44
CA LEU A 83 6.04 7.86 -0.95
C LEU A 83 5.07 7.08 -1.79
N TRP A 84 4.65 7.64 -2.92
CA TRP A 84 3.83 6.92 -3.88
C TRP A 84 4.18 7.33 -5.29
N ARG A 85 3.91 6.41 -6.23
CA ARG A 85 4.02 6.67 -7.66
C ARG A 85 3.13 5.71 -8.44
N GLY A 86 2.73 6.13 -9.63
CA GLY A 86 2.05 5.26 -10.57
C GLY A 86 2.89 4.04 -10.94
N ALA A 87 2.24 2.91 -11.10
CA ALA A 87 2.81 1.63 -11.43
C ALA A 87 1.93 0.91 -12.46
N THR A 88 2.57 0.31 -13.46
CA THR A 88 1.87 -0.54 -14.42
C THR A 88 1.94 -1.98 -13.93
N VAL A 89 0.86 -2.46 -13.33
CA VAL A 89 0.74 -3.86 -12.92
C VAL A 89 -0.19 -4.59 -13.88
N PRO A 90 0.29 -5.62 -14.60
CA PRO A 90 -0.59 -6.43 -15.42
C PRO A 90 -1.72 -7.02 -14.57
N GLY A 91 -2.95 -6.89 -15.06
CA GLY A 91 -4.10 -7.53 -14.42
C GLY A 91 -3.91 -9.04 -14.31
N ILE A 92 -4.44 -9.61 -13.22
CA ILE A 92 -4.46 -11.06 -13.03
C ILE A 92 -5.77 -11.57 -13.62
N ALA A 93 -5.72 -12.22 -14.78
CA ALA A 93 -6.92 -12.63 -15.52
C ALA A 93 -7.93 -13.45 -14.69
N ALA A 94 -7.46 -14.22 -13.70
CA ALA A 94 -8.31 -14.99 -12.79
C ALA A 94 -9.11 -14.13 -11.80
N CYS A 95 -8.71 -12.87 -11.58
CA CYS A 95 -9.30 -11.94 -10.61
C CYS A 95 -10.10 -10.80 -11.25
N GLY A 96 -10.28 -10.81 -12.57
CA GLY A 96 -11.02 -9.77 -13.27
C GLY A 96 -12.52 -9.75 -12.93
N ALA A 97 -13.19 -8.63 -13.24
CA ALA A 97 -14.60 -8.40 -12.91
C ALA A 97 -15.58 -9.50 -13.39
N ASP A 98 -15.29 -10.16 -14.52
CA ASP A 98 -16.13 -11.25 -15.05
C ASP A 98 -15.99 -12.58 -14.28
N ARG A 99 -15.02 -12.68 -13.36
CA ARG A 99 -14.61 -13.94 -12.71
C ARG A 99 -14.83 -13.92 -11.20
N VAL A 100 -14.71 -12.75 -10.58
CA VAL A 100 -14.71 -12.60 -9.12
C VAL A 100 -15.59 -11.41 -8.76
N ALA A 101 -16.42 -11.59 -7.73
CA ALA A 101 -17.22 -10.52 -7.16
C ALA A 101 -16.32 -9.38 -6.66
N GLU A 102 -16.82 -8.15 -6.68
CA GLU A 102 -16.03 -6.95 -6.39
C GLU A 102 -15.31 -7.04 -5.05
N GLU A 103 -16.03 -7.44 -4.01
CA GLU A 103 -15.54 -7.59 -2.64
C GLU A 103 -14.43 -8.65 -2.48
N GLN A 104 -14.27 -9.55 -3.46
CA GLN A 104 -13.27 -10.62 -3.44
C GLN A 104 -12.05 -10.29 -4.32
N ARG A 105 -12.06 -9.20 -5.09
CA ARG A 105 -10.97 -8.87 -6.03
C ARG A 105 -9.64 -8.65 -5.33
N GLN A 106 -9.64 -7.90 -4.21
CA GLN A 106 -8.43 -7.62 -3.42
C GLN A 106 -7.79 -8.91 -2.91
N GLU A 107 -8.58 -9.79 -2.29
CA GLU A 107 -8.09 -11.08 -1.78
C GLU A 107 -7.61 -12.01 -2.90
N CYS A 108 -8.34 -12.08 -4.01
CA CYS A 108 -7.92 -12.84 -5.19
C CYS A 108 -6.56 -12.34 -5.69
N PHE A 109 -6.40 -11.02 -5.82
CA PHE A 109 -5.17 -10.43 -6.31
C PHE A 109 -4.00 -10.73 -5.38
N ALA A 110 -4.16 -10.49 -4.07
CA ALA A 110 -3.14 -10.78 -3.06
C ALA A 110 -2.67 -12.24 -3.12
N LYS A 111 -3.61 -13.18 -3.31
CA LYS A 111 -3.32 -14.62 -3.41
C LYS A 111 -2.51 -14.98 -4.65
N HIS A 112 -2.82 -14.37 -5.80
CA HIS A 112 -2.23 -14.73 -7.09
C HIS A 112 -1.00 -13.90 -7.48
N LEU A 113 -0.82 -12.72 -6.87
CA LEU A 113 0.27 -11.81 -7.19
C LEU A 113 1.67 -12.44 -7.06
N PRO A 114 1.99 -13.22 -6.00
CA PRO A 114 3.34 -13.79 -5.86
C PRO A 114 3.75 -14.73 -7.01
N GLY A 115 2.78 -15.32 -7.72
CA GLY A 115 3.02 -16.19 -8.88
C GLY A 115 3.19 -15.45 -10.21
N GLN A 116 2.99 -14.13 -10.25
CA GLN A 116 3.08 -13.34 -11.47
C GLN A 116 4.54 -13.04 -11.83
N LYS A 117 4.86 -13.02 -13.13
CA LYS A 117 6.22 -12.74 -13.63
C LYS A 117 6.79 -11.39 -13.15
N GLY A 118 5.93 -10.40 -12.91
CA GLY A 118 6.30 -9.07 -12.45
C GLY A 118 6.52 -8.93 -10.93
N TYR A 119 6.21 -9.95 -10.14
CA TYR A 119 6.20 -9.84 -8.67
C TYR A 119 7.55 -9.42 -8.08
N LEU A 120 8.63 -10.07 -8.51
CA LEU A 120 9.98 -9.74 -8.02
C LEU A 120 10.43 -8.34 -8.40
N ARG A 121 9.97 -7.83 -9.55
CA ARG A 121 10.23 -6.45 -9.97
C ARG A 121 9.52 -5.48 -9.03
N LEU A 122 8.23 -5.69 -8.73
CA LEU A 122 7.48 -4.86 -7.79
C LEU A 122 8.12 -4.86 -6.39
N ALA A 123 8.52 -6.03 -5.89
CA ALA A 123 9.22 -6.14 -4.61
C ALA A 123 10.56 -5.37 -4.60
N SER A 124 11.30 -5.38 -5.71
CA SER A 124 12.56 -4.63 -5.84
C SER A 124 12.31 -3.13 -5.92
N GLU A 125 11.24 -2.72 -6.61
CA GLU A 125 10.85 -1.32 -6.74
C GLU A 125 10.42 -0.70 -5.41
N VAL A 126 9.64 -1.41 -4.58
CA VAL A 126 9.31 -0.91 -3.24
C VAL A 126 10.49 -0.96 -2.29
N GLN A 127 11.42 -1.91 -2.43
CA GLN A 127 12.65 -1.90 -1.66
C GLN A 127 13.47 -0.64 -1.97
N ALA A 128 13.61 -0.27 -3.24
CA ALA A 128 14.30 0.96 -3.61
C ALA A 128 13.63 2.21 -3.02
N MET A 129 12.30 2.29 -3.04
CA MET A 129 11.55 3.38 -2.40
C MET A 129 11.77 3.44 -0.88
N VAL A 130 11.92 2.29 -0.21
CA VAL A 130 12.27 2.24 1.21
C VAL A 130 13.69 2.71 1.44
N ASP A 131 14.65 2.25 0.62
CA ASP A 131 16.07 2.60 0.72
C ASP A 131 16.30 4.12 0.52
N ASP A 132 15.42 4.82 -0.22
CA ASP A 132 15.46 6.28 -0.38
C ASP A 132 15.12 7.05 0.92
N VAL A 133 14.33 6.44 1.80
CA VAL A 133 13.96 7.02 3.10
C VAL A 133 14.93 6.58 4.18
N VAL A 134 15.30 5.31 4.12
CA VAL A 134 15.99 4.62 5.18
C VAL A 134 17.46 4.48 4.82
N GLN A 135 18.28 5.32 5.46
CA GLN A 135 19.75 5.27 5.40
C GLN A 135 20.36 4.32 6.43
#